data_AF-A0A411YFA8-F1
#
_entry.id   AF-A0A411YFA8-F1
#
_cell.length_a   1.000
_cell.length_b   1.000
_cell.length_c   1.000
_cell.angle_alpha   90.00
_cell.angle_beta   90.00
_cell.angle_gamma   90.00
#
_symmetry.space_group_name_H-M   'P 1'
#
loop_
_entity.id
_entity.type
_entity.pdbx_description
1 polymer ?
#
loop_
_entity_poly.entity_id
_entity_poly.type
_entity_poly.pdbx_seq_one_letter_code
_entity_poly.pdbx_strand_id
1 'polypeptide(L)'
;MRIDLDLEDIETGDVYTSAGRTITGADLVGFAGLNGDFNPIHMDVTVAEYSPFGQRVVHGILGVAVATGLLGGLDVMVNNAGIQRGQGLERAVASHGWPARPRRTIEERR
;
A
#
# COMPACT_ATOMS: atom_id res chain seq x y z
N MET A 1 -19.02 1.60 -8.14
CA MET A 1 -20.00 2.29 -7.27
C MET A 1 -19.27 3.48 -6.70
N ARG A 2 -19.68 4.69 -7.07
CA ARG A 2 -19.12 5.94 -6.57
C ARG A 2 -20.11 6.45 -5.53
N ILE A 3 -19.61 6.81 -4.35
CA ILE A 3 -20.42 7.32 -3.24
C ILE A 3 -20.08 8.80 -3.15
N ASP A 4 -20.94 9.66 -3.71
CA ASP A 4 -20.80 11.11 -3.63
C ASP A 4 -21.51 11.58 -2.35
N LEU A 5 -20.77 11.58 -1.23
CA LEU A 5 -21.22 12.11 0.06
C LEU A 5 -20.34 13.29 0.45
N ASP A 6 -20.95 14.34 0.99
CA ASP A 6 -20.22 15.37 1.71
C ASP A 6 -20.00 14.94 3.16
N LEU A 7 -19.08 15.61 3.87
CA LEU A 7 -18.76 15.27 5.26
C LEU A 7 -19.99 15.32 6.18
N GLU A 8 -20.94 16.18 5.85
CA GLU A 8 -22.18 16.42 6.57
C GLU A 8 -23.16 15.24 6.45
N ASP A 9 -23.03 14.43 5.40
CA ASP A 9 -23.89 13.27 5.13
C ASP A 9 -23.39 11.99 5.80
N ILE A 10 -22.22 12.02 6.46
CA ILE A 10 -21.63 10.85 7.13
C ILE A 10 -22.08 10.82 8.59
N GLU A 11 -22.72 9.72 8.97
CA GLU A 11 -23.21 9.50 10.32
C GLU A 11 -22.40 8.42 11.06
N THR A 12 -22.38 8.53 12.40
CA THR A 12 -21.74 7.49 13.22
C THR A 12 -22.51 6.18 13.07
N GLY A 13 -21.79 5.12 12.68
CA GLY A 13 -22.36 3.80 12.45
C GLY A 13 -22.50 3.44 10.98
N ASP A 14 -22.21 4.37 10.06
CA ASP A 14 -22.20 4.07 8.63
C ASP A 14 -21.20 2.97 8.27
N VAL A 15 -21.63 2.07 7.40
CA VAL A 15 -20.84 0.94 6.89
C VAL A 15 -20.81 0.99 5.37
N TYR A 16 -19.61 1.12 4.81
CA TYR A 16 -19.39 1.13 3.37
C TYR A 16 -18.61 -0.10 2.93
N THR A 17 -18.98 -0.65 1.78
CA THR A 17 -18.28 -1.78 1.17
C THR A 17 -17.46 -1.29 -0.02
N SER A 18 -16.14 -1.46 0.04
CA SER A 18 -15.25 -1.14 -1.07
C SER A 18 -15.39 -2.12 -2.23
N ALA A 19 -14.82 -1.78 -3.38
CA ALA A 19 -14.59 -2.75 -4.43
C ALA A 19 -13.63 -3.85 -3.95
N GLY A 20 -13.84 -5.07 -4.42
CA GLY A 20 -12.87 -6.16 -4.22
C GLY A 20 -11.67 -6.02 -5.15
N ARG A 21 -10.51 -6.51 -4.71
CA ARG A 21 -9.32 -6.67 -5.55
C ARG A 21 -8.70 -8.04 -5.30
N THR A 22 -8.51 -8.82 -6.35
CA THR A 22 -7.75 -10.07 -6.28
C THR A 22 -6.26 -9.77 -6.20
N ILE A 23 -5.59 -10.37 -5.22
CA ILE A 23 -4.13 -10.28 -5.08
C ILE A 23 -3.49 -11.50 -5.73
N THR A 24 -2.43 -11.27 -6.49
CA THR A 24 -1.73 -12.29 -7.28
C THR A 24 -0.25 -12.34 -6.94
N GLY A 25 0.46 -13.33 -7.50
CA GLY A 25 1.93 -13.38 -7.40
C GLY A 25 2.62 -12.16 -8.02
N ALA A 26 2.00 -11.48 -8.98
CA ALA A 26 2.55 -10.26 -9.55
C ALA A 26 2.58 -9.11 -8.54
N ASP A 27 1.55 -8.99 -7.70
CA ASP A 27 1.50 -8.02 -6.61
C ASP A 27 2.57 -8.28 -5.57
N LEU A 28 2.76 -9.56 -5.22
CA LEU A 28 3.78 -9.99 -4.26
C LEU A 28 5.18 -9.62 -4.75
N VAL A 29 5.52 -9.98 -5.99
CA VAL A 29 6.85 -9.71 -6.57
C VAL A 29 7.05 -8.22 -6.81
N GLY A 30 6.02 -7.54 -7.34
CA GLY A 30 6.07 -6.10 -7.59
C GLY A 30 6.26 -5.30 -6.30
N PHE A 31 5.56 -5.68 -5.23
CA PHE A 31 5.66 -4.99 -3.94
C PHE A 31 7.00 -5.24 -3.25
N ALA A 32 7.53 -6.47 -3.30
CA ALA A 32 8.91 -6.77 -2.85
C ALA A 32 9.95 -5.91 -3.59
N GLY A 33 9.79 -5.75 -4.91
CA GLY A 33 10.64 -4.87 -5.71
C GLY A 33 10.53 -3.40 -5.33
N LEU A 34 9.33 -2.94 -4.98
CA LEU A 34 9.08 -1.55 -4.58
C LEU A 34 9.65 -1.23 -3.19
N ASN A 35 9.41 -2.10 -2.20
CA ASN A 35 9.75 -1.83 -0.80
C ASN A 35 11.12 -2.40 -0.38
N GLY A 36 11.72 -3.28 -1.19
CA GLY A 36 13.01 -3.94 -0.92
C GLY A 36 12.95 -5.12 0.05
N ASP A 37 11.75 -5.53 0.49
CA ASP A 37 11.56 -6.67 1.39
C ASP A 37 11.42 -7.98 0.59
N PHE A 38 12.53 -8.70 0.49
CA PHE A 38 12.62 -10.01 -0.14
C PHE A 38 12.64 -11.16 0.87
N ASN A 39 11.99 -11.01 2.04
CA ASN A 39 11.92 -12.08 3.02
C ASN A 39 11.47 -13.41 2.36
N PRO A 40 12.18 -14.53 2.60
CA PRO A 40 11.86 -15.82 2.00
C PRO A 40 10.43 -16.30 2.22
N ILE A 41 9.75 -15.90 3.30
CA ILE A 41 8.33 -16.25 3.51
C ILE A 41 7.40 -15.71 2.41
N HIS A 42 7.81 -14.61 1.77
CA HIS A 42 7.12 -14.00 0.65
C HIS A 42 7.64 -14.53 -0.69
N MET A 43 8.95 -14.78 -0.80
CA MET A 43 9.60 -14.95 -2.11
C MET A 43 9.96 -16.40 -2.48
N ASP A 44 10.22 -17.27 -1.50
CA ASP A 44 10.71 -18.62 -1.71
C ASP A 44 9.62 -19.65 -1.39
N VAL A 45 9.23 -20.42 -2.41
CA VAL A 45 8.21 -21.47 -2.26
C VAL A 45 8.67 -22.56 -1.30
N THR A 46 9.95 -22.94 -1.34
CA THR A 46 10.52 -24.01 -0.53
C THR A 46 10.50 -23.64 0.94
N VAL A 47 10.85 -22.39 1.27
CA VAL A 47 10.78 -21.91 2.66
C VAL A 47 9.33 -21.81 3.12
N ALA A 48 8.44 -21.31 2.27
CA ALA A 48 7.05 -21.10 2.63
C ALA A 48 6.25 -22.41 2.81
N GLU A 49 6.63 -23.50 2.12
CA GLU A 49 6.07 -24.85 2.32
C GLU A 49 6.25 -25.36 3.76
N TYR A 50 7.37 -25.04 4.41
CA TYR A 50 7.63 -25.40 5.81
C TYR A 50 7.03 -24.43 6.82
N SER A 51 6.41 -23.34 6.35
CA SER A 51 5.70 -22.40 7.22
C SER A 51 4.31 -22.94 7.59
N PRO A 52 3.67 -22.40 8.66
CA PRO A 52 2.28 -22.74 8.99
C PRO A 52 1.26 -22.47 7.88
N PHE A 53 1.63 -21.69 6.86
CA PHE A 53 0.77 -21.33 5.74
C PHE A 53 0.87 -22.30 4.56
N GLY A 54 1.94 -23.11 4.50
CA GLY A 54 2.19 -24.08 3.42
C GLY A 54 2.40 -23.49 2.02
N GLN A 55 2.45 -22.16 1.90
CA GLN A 55 2.64 -21.42 0.65
C GLN A 55 3.12 -20.00 0.95
N ARG A 56 3.61 -19.31 -0.08
CA ARG A 56 4.05 -17.91 0.03
C ARG A 56 2.89 -17.03 0.46
N VAL A 57 3.16 -16.16 1.43
CA VAL A 57 2.18 -15.18 1.93
C VAL A 57 2.58 -13.80 1.40
N VAL A 58 1.62 -12.90 1.21
CA VAL A 58 1.92 -11.50 0.86
C VAL A 58 2.42 -10.72 2.08
N HIS A 59 3.16 -9.62 1.84
CA HIS A 59 3.54 -8.71 2.92
C HIS A 59 2.30 -8.17 3.63
N GLY A 60 2.25 -8.19 4.96
CA GLY A 60 1.09 -7.65 5.69
C GLY A 60 0.80 -6.19 5.32
N ILE A 61 1.86 -5.40 5.12
CA ILE A 61 1.74 -3.99 4.72
C ILE A 61 1.25 -3.79 3.28
N LEU A 62 1.40 -4.79 2.39
CA LEU A 62 0.74 -4.76 1.07
C LEU A 62 -0.78 -4.75 1.23
N GLY A 63 -1.30 -5.54 2.17
CA GLY A 63 -2.75 -5.54 2.48
C GLY A 63 -3.24 -4.16 2.91
N VAL A 64 -2.50 -3.47 3.78
CA VAL A 64 -2.80 -2.10 4.21
C VAL A 64 -2.76 -1.14 3.03
N ALA A 65 -1.70 -1.18 2.21
CA ALA A 65 -1.56 -0.30 1.04
C ALA A 65 -2.72 -0.46 0.05
N VAL A 66 -3.15 -1.71 -0.21
CA VAL A 66 -4.30 -1.99 -1.08
C VAL A 66 -5.60 -1.49 -0.45
N ALA A 67 -5.81 -1.74 0.85
CA ALA A 67 -6.99 -1.26 1.56
C ALA A 67 -7.09 0.28 1.51
N THR A 68 -5.98 0.99 1.69
CA THR A 68 -5.94 2.46 1.56
C THR A 68 -6.31 2.92 0.15
N GLY A 69 -5.81 2.25 -0.90
CA GLY A 69 -6.20 2.56 -2.27
C GLY A 69 -7.70 2.33 -2.53
N LEU A 70 -8.25 1.23 -2.00
CA LEU A 70 -9.68 0.93 -2.10
C LEU A 70 -10.56 1.91 -1.31
N LEU A 71 -10.07 2.41 -0.17
CA LEU A 71 -10.72 3.48 0.60
C LEU A 71 -10.75 4.79 -0.18
N GLY A 72 -9.66 5.14 -0.88
CA GLY A 72 -9.64 6.30 -1.78
C GLY A 72 -10.68 6.19 -2.91
N GLY A 73 -10.89 4.97 -3.43
CA GLY A 73 -11.92 4.72 -4.44
C GLY A 73 -13.37 4.80 -3.94
N LEU A 74 -13.59 4.74 -2.63
CA LEU A 74 -14.90 4.95 -2.03
C LEU A 74 -15.28 6.44 -1.93
N ASP A 75 -14.32 7.35 -2.08
CA ASP A 75 -14.50 8.80 -1.88
C ASP A 75 -15.04 9.20 -0.47
N VAL A 76 -15.09 8.24 0.47
CA VAL A 76 -15.47 8.46 1.88
C VAL A 76 -14.33 9.13 2.66
N MET A 77 -13.10 9.06 2.14
CA MET A 77 -11.93 9.75 2.70
C MET A 77 -11.99 11.24 2.33
N VAL A 78 -12.96 11.93 2.94
CA VAL A 78 -13.19 13.38 2.92
C VAL A 78 -13.13 13.97 1.51
N ASN A 79 -14.30 14.10 0.89
CA ASN A 79 -14.52 15.02 -0.21
C ASN A 79 -14.41 16.47 0.30
N ASN A 80 -13.21 16.87 0.76
CA ASN A 80 -12.89 18.28 0.89
C ASN A 80 -12.77 18.78 -0.54
N ALA A 81 -13.87 19.30 -1.10
CA ALA A 81 -13.95 19.88 -2.43
C ALA A 81 -12.88 20.97 -2.74
N GLY A 82 -12.02 21.31 -1.76
CA GLY A 82 -10.82 22.14 -1.89
C GLY A 82 -9.44 21.45 -1.81
N ILE A 83 -9.29 20.21 -1.28
CA ILE A 83 -7.96 19.57 -1.17
C ILE A 83 -7.62 18.74 -2.41
N GLN A 84 -8.61 18.08 -3.03
CA GLN A 84 -8.37 17.25 -4.22
C GLN A 84 -8.36 18.04 -5.55
N ARG A 85 -8.87 19.28 -5.57
CA ARG A 85 -8.75 20.17 -6.74
C ARG A 85 -7.34 20.78 -6.83
N GLY A 86 -6.36 19.96 -7.17
CA GLY A 86 -5.17 20.37 -7.94
C GLY A 86 -4.27 21.48 -7.37
N GLN A 87 -4.27 21.74 -6.06
CA GLN A 87 -3.39 22.76 -5.47
C GLN A 87 -2.73 22.24 -4.18
N GLY A 88 -1.79 21.30 -4.29
CA GLY A 88 -1.01 20.92 -3.12
C GLY A 88 0.14 19.93 -3.36
N LEU A 89 -0.04 18.94 -4.24
CA LEU A 89 0.97 17.87 -4.37
C LEU A 89 2.20 18.29 -5.21
N GLU A 90 2.01 19.18 -6.19
CA GLU A 90 3.07 19.72 -7.05
C GLU A 90 4.21 20.39 -6.25
N ARG A 91 3.93 20.94 -5.06
CA ARG A 91 4.93 21.64 -4.22
C ARG A 91 5.68 20.72 -3.25
N ALA A 92 5.12 19.56 -2.90
CA ALA A 92 5.74 18.63 -1.96
C ALA A 92 6.82 17.77 -2.63
N VAL A 93 6.59 17.35 -3.89
CA VAL A 93 7.54 16.50 -4.63
C VAL A 93 8.74 17.30 -5.17
N ALA A 94 8.58 18.60 -5.43
CA ALA A 94 9.66 19.46 -5.94
C ALA A 94 10.62 19.99 -4.86
N SER A 95 10.23 19.98 -3.57
CA SER A 95 10.99 20.62 -2.49
C SER A 95 11.93 19.68 -1.73
N HIS A 96 11.74 18.37 -1.82
CA HIS A 96 12.56 17.39 -1.11
C HIS A 96 13.31 16.54 -2.13
N GLY A 97 14.38 17.13 -2.69
CA GLY A 97 15.38 16.43 -3.48
C GLY A 97 15.98 15.30 -2.65
N TRP A 98 15.42 14.11 -2.77
CA TRP A 98 15.91 12.90 -2.14
C TRP A 98 16.95 12.27 -3.08
N PRO A 99 18.27 12.39 -2.81
CA PRO A 99 19.23 11.61 -3.55
C PRO A 99 19.15 10.16 -3.08
N ALA A 100 18.63 9.30 -3.95
CA ALA A 100 18.85 7.86 -3.85
C ALA A 100 20.36 7.59 -3.96
N ARG A 101 21.05 7.45 -2.82
CA ARG A 101 22.37 6.80 -2.77
C ARG A 101 22.22 5.54 -1.93
N PRO A 102 22.40 4.33 -2.49
CA PRO A 102 22.52 3.14 -1.69
C PRO A 102 23.90 3.17 -1.01
N ARG A 103 23.94 3.51 0.29
CA ARG A 103 25.12 3.21 1.10
C ARG A 103 25.12 1.72 1.39
N ARG A 104 25.98 0.98 0.70
CA ARG A 104 26.46 -0.32 1.20
C ARG A 104 27.37 -0.04 2.39
N THR A 105 26.99 -0.52 3.56
CA THR A 105 27.96 -0.83 4.62
C THR A 105 27.89 -2.33 4.82
N ILE A 106 28.76 -3.05 4.12
CA ILE A 106 29.23 -4.34 4.59
C ILE A 106 30.33 -3.96 5.58
N GLU A 107 30.06 -4.11 6.88
CA GLU A 107 31.13 -4.29 7.87
C GLU A 107 31.15 -5.75 8.27
N GLU A 108 32.38 -6.24 8.38
CA GLU A 108 32.78 -7.62 8.25
C GLU A 108 32.56 -8.43 9.53
N ARG A 109 32.36 -9.74 9.30
CA ARG A 109 32.81 -10.89 10.11
C ARG A 109 33.50 -10.56 11.44
N ARG A 110 32.88 -11.01 12.53
CA ARG A 110 33.46 -11.99 13.46
C ARG A 110 32.38 -12.69 14.25
#